data_AF-A0A1B4Q457-F1
#
_entry.id   AF-A0A1B4Q457-F1
#
_cell.length_a   1.000
_cell.length_b   1.000
_cell.length_c   1.000
_cell.angle_alpha   90.00
_cell.angle_beta   90.00
_cell.angle_gamma   90.00
#
_symmetry.space_group_name_H-M   'P 1'
#
loop_
_entity.id
_entity.type
_entity.pdbx_description
1 polymer ?
#
loop_
_entity_poly.entity_id
_entity_poly.type
_entity_poly.pdbx_seq_one_letter_code
_entity_poly.pdbx_strand_id
1 'polypeptide(L)' 'MLLSIRVETGNLAAARRMLHDALGPALNIYTAEINRQTGRACLQIELAKSLVSQVMSSIIRLLPEAELGAIRPSRR' A
#
# COMPACT_ATOMS: atom_id res chain seq x y z
N MET A 1 4.20 -11.13 -4.72
CA MET A 1 4.40 -10.71 -3.31
C MET A 1 3.27 -9.76 -2.96
N LEU A 2 2.82 -9.81 -1.71
CA LEU A 2 1.82 -8.92 -1.18
C LEU A 2 2.39 -8.06 -0.07
N LEU A 3 2.30 -6.75 -0.27
CA LEU A 3 2.67 -5.74 0.72
C LEU A 3 1.39 -5.09 1.24
N SER A 4 1.25 -4.98 2.56
CA SER A 4 0.15 -4.26 3.19
C SER A 4 0.68 -2.94 3.74
N ILE A 5 -0.12 -1.88 3.64
CA ILE A 5 0.16 -0.59 4.26
C ILE A 5 -1.11 -0.11 4.96
N ARG A 6 -0.96 0.48 6.14
CA ARG A 6 -2.07 1.10 6.87
C ARG A 6 -1.92 2.61 6.85
N VAL A 7 -3.02 3.29 6.57
CA VAL A 7 -3.14 4.74 6.47
C VAL A 7 -4.39 5.20 7.20
N GLU A 8 -4.46 6.47 7.57
CA GLU A 8 -5.71 7.08 8.03
C GLU A 8 -6.77 7.03 6.91
N THR A 9 -8.02 6.76 7.27
CA THR A 9 -9.13 6.57 6.33
C THR A 9 -9.39 7.85 5.53
N GLY A 10 -9.19 9.02 6.14
CA GLY A 10 -9.25 10.31 5.43
C GLY A 10 -8.20 10.46 4.32
N ASN A 11 -7.07 9.76 4.45
CA ASN A 11 -5.97 9.79 3.50
C ASN A 11 -6.02 8.65 2.48
N LEU A 12 -6.99 7.73 2.58
CA LEU A 12 -7.06 6.53 1.74
C LEU A 12 -7.05 6.84 0.24
N ALA A 13 -7.88 7.78 -0.21
CA ALA A 13 -7.99 8.14 -1.62
C ALA A 13 -6.69 8.80 -2.13
N ALA A 14 -6.11 9.69 -1.33
CA ALA A 14 -4.84 10.35 -1.64
C ALA A 14 -3.69 9.34 -1.71
N ALA A 15 -3.57 8.47 -0.70
CA ALA A 15 -2.56 7.41 -0.65
C ALA A 15 -2.66 6.48 -1.86
N ARG A 16 -3.88 6.02 -2.21
CA ARG A 16 -4.10 5.18 -3.39
C ARG A 16 -3.66 5.88 -4.67
N ARG A 17 -3.97 7.17 -4.83
CA ARG A 17 -3.59 7.95 -6.01
C ARG A 17 -2.07 8.16 -6.09
N MET A 18 -1.44 8.58 -5.00
CA MET A 18 0.02 8.77 -4.94
C MET A 18 0.78 7.48 -5.28
N LEU A 19 0.31 6.34 -4.78
CA LEU A 19 0.92 5.05 -5.08
C LEU A 19 0.72 4.64 -6.54
N HIS A 20 -0.47 4.88 -7.08
CA HIS A 20 -0.73 4.62 -8.49
C HIS A 20 0.14 5.49 -9.40
N ASP A 21 0.29 6.78 -9.08
CA ASP A 21 1.08 7.72 -9.87
C ASP A 21 2.58 7.41 -9.79
N ALA A 22 3.09 7.04 -8.61
CA ALA A 22 4.51 6.78 -8.41
C ALA A 22 4.95 5.38 -8.86
N LEU A 23 4.09 4.38 -8.70
CA LEU A 23 4.46 2.99 -8.96
C LEU A 23 3.89 2.48 -10.29
N GLY A 24 2.99 3.26 -10.90
CA GLY A 24 2.40 3.00 -12.21
C GLY A 24 1.18 2.09 -12.17
N PRO A 25 0.43 2.04 -13.29
CA PRO A 25 -0.83 1.31 -13.41
C PRO A 25 -0.65 -0.22 -13.41
N ALA A 26 0.57 -0.73 -13.54
CA ALA A 26 0.86 -2.16 -13.56
C ALA A 26 0.74 -2.85 -12.19
N LEU A 27 0.56 -2.07 -11.11
CA LEU A 27 0.43 -2.59 -9.76
C LEU A 27 -1.02 -2.66 -9.33
N ASN A 28 -1.43 -3.86 -8.94
CA ASN A 28 -2.74 -4.07 -8.35
C ASN A 28 -2.72 -3.53 -6.91
N ILE A 29 -3.16 -2.28 -6.76
CA ILE A 29 -3.40 -1.63 -5.46
C ILE A 29 -4.88 -1.76 -5.13
N TYR A 30 -5.19 -2.40 -4.02
CA TYR A 30 -6.55 -2.64 -3.57
C TYR A 30 -6.73 -2.29 -2.11
N THR A 31 -7.92 -1.86 -1.73
CA THR A 31 -8.28 -1.63 -0.34
C THR A 31 -8.73 -2.95 0.27
N ALA A 32 -7.97 -3.45 1.25
CA ALA A 32 -8.25 -4.71 1.90
C ALA A 32 -9.27 -4.56 3.04
N GLU A 33 -9.20 -3.45 3.77
CA GLU A 33 -10.07 -3.19 4.92
C GLU A 33 -10.21 -1.69 5.17
N ILE A 34 -11.40 -1.26 5.60
CA ILE A 34 -11.64 0.08 6.16
C ILE A 34 -12.27 -0.10 7.53
N ASN A 35 -11.52 0.22 8.59
CA ASN A 35 -12.00 0.18 9.95
C ASN A 35 -12.45 1.58 10.38
N ARG A 36 -13.78 1.80 10.36
CA ARG A 36 -14.38 3.09 10.74
C ARG A 36 -14.29 3.40 12.23
N GLN A 37 -14.13 2.38 13.09
CA GLN A 37 -14.01 2.58 14.53
C GLN A 37 -12.63 3.12 14.91
N THR A 38 -11.57 2.65 14.25
CA THR A 38 -10.20 3.09 14.49
C THR A 38 -9.75 4.22 13.57
N GLY A 39 -10.56 4.58 12.57
CA GLY A 39 -10.20 5.58 11.57
C GLY A 39 -9.14 5.09 10.59
N ARG A 40 -8.79 3.79 10.56
CA ARG A 40 -7.69 3.26 9.74
C ARG A 40 -8.18 2.49 8.52
N ALA A 41 -7.44 2.60 7.42
CA ALA A 41 -7.65 1.85 6.20
C ALA A 41 -6.39 1.06 5.83
N CYS A 42 -6.57 -0.17 5.35
CA CYS A 42 -5.53 -1.05 4.89
C CYS A 42 -5.55 -1.14 3.36
N LEU A 43 -4.43 -0.77 2.74
CA LEU A 43 -4.17 -0.98 1.32
C LEU A 43 -3.24 -2.16 1.15
N GLN A 44 -3.51 -2.98 0.15
CA GLN A 44 -2.67 -4.08 -0.27
C GLN A 44 -2.19 -3.86 -1.69
N ILE A 45 -0.93 -4.19 -1.91
CA ILE A 45 -0.23 -4.00 -3.17
C ILE A 45 0.34 -5.34 -3.56
N GLU A 46 -0.05 -5.81 -4.74
CA GLU A 46 0.53 -7.00 -5.35
C GLU A 46 1.64 -6.60 -6.33
N LEU A 47 2.83 -7.18 -6.15
CA LEU A 47 4.02 -6.88 -6.94
C LEU A 47 4.95 -8.07 -7.08
N ALA A 48 5.81 -8.03 -8.11
CA ALA A 48 6.90 -8.99 -8.28
C ALA A 48 7.90 -8.91 -7.10
N LYS A 49 8.50 -10.05 -6.72
CA LYS A 49 9.46 -10.12 -5.60
C LYS A 49 10.66 -9.18 -5.80
N SER A 50 11.12 -9.02 -7.03
CA SER A 50 12.21 -8.10 -7.41
C SER A 50 11.90 -6.63 -7.11
N LEU A 51 10.62 -6.23 -7.10
CA LEU A 51 10.21 -4.84 -6.92
C LEU A 51 9.97 -4.46 -5.45
N VAL A 52 10.00 -5.42 -4.52
CA VAL A 52 9.62 -5.20 -3.12
C VAL A 52 10.44 -4.10 -2.45
N SER A 53 11.77 -4.17 -2.58
CA SER A 53 12.64 -3.18 -1.93
C SER A 53 12.43 -1.78 -2.51
N GLN A 54 12.34 -1.66 -3.84
CA GLN A 54 12.10 -0.39 -4.51
C GLN A 54 10.76 0.23 -4.10
N VAL A 55 9.69 -0.57 -4.12
CA VAL A 55 8.34 -0.12 -3.76
C VAL A 55 8.27 0.32 -2.29
N MET A 56 8.89 -0.44 -1.38
CA MET A 56 8.98 -0.06 0.04
C MET A 56 9.66 1.29 0.23
N SER A 57 10.81 1.52 -0.42
CA SER A 57 11.52 2.79 -0.34
C SER A 57 10.75 3.96 -0.94
N SER A 58 9.93 3.71 -1.96
CA SER A 58 9.02 4.72 -2.51
C SER A 58 7.88 5.03 -1.55
N ILE A 59 7.26 4.01 -0.93
CA ILE A 59 6.18 4.18 0.04
C ILE A 59 6.65 5.00 1.24
N ILE A 60 7.80 4.69 1.84
CA ILE A 60 8.34 5.42 2.98
C ILE A 60 8.53 6.91 2.65
N ARG A 61 8.95 7.22 1.41
CA ARG A 61 9.13 8.60 0.97
C ARG A 61 7.82 9.32 0.68
N LEU A 62 6.84 8.63 0.08
CA LEU A 62 5.58 9.22 -0.35
C LEU A 62 4.57 9.32 0.79
N LEU A 63 4.59 8.36 1.71
CA LEU A 63 3.65 8.20 2.80
C LEU A 63 4.42 7.94 4.10
N PRO A 64 5.13 8.95 4.65
CA PRO A 64 5.94 8.78 5.86
C PRO A 64 5.11 8.34 7.08
N GLU A 65 3.83 8.74 7.11
CA GLU A 65 2.87 8.38 8.17
C GLU A 65 2.22 7.00 7.95
N ALA A 66 2.50 6.30 6.84
CA ALA A 66 1.93 4.98 6.59
C ALA A 66 2.65 3.90 7.39
N GLU A 67 1.88 3.06 8.08
CA GLU A 67 2.42 1.88 8.75
C GLU A 67 2.59 0.73 7.74
N LEU A 68 3.84 0.34 7.50
CA LEU A 68 4.16 -0.81 6.65
C LEU A 68 3.82 -2.12 7.38
N GLY A 69 2.90 -2.87 6.80
CA GLY A 69 2.53 -4.20 7.24
C GLY A 69 3.49 -5.27 6.73
N ALA A 70 3.21 -6.50 7.13
CA ALA A 70 4.08 -7.61 6.83
C ALA A 70 3.98 -8.04 5.35
N ILE A 71 5.13 -8.40 4.76
CA ILE A 71 5.20 -8.87 3.38
C ILE A 71 4.90 -10.36 3.33
N ARG A 72 4.04 -10.78 2.41
CA ARG A 72 3.63 -12.18 2.25
C ARG A 72 3.79 -12.65 0.80
N PRO A 73 3.97 -13.95 0.54
CA PRO A 73 3.79 -14.48 -0.80
C PRO A 73 2.35 -14.19 -1.27
N SER A 74 2.19 -13.68 -2.49
CA SER A 74 0.85 -13.59 -3.10
C SER A 74 0.46 -14.99 -3.55
N ARG A 75 -0.75 -15.45 -3.22
CA ARG A 75 -1.26 -16.79 -3.62
C ARG A 75 -1.83 -16.82 -5.04
N ARG A 76 -1.45 -15.88 -5.91
CA ARG A 76 -1.84 -15.89 -7.33
C ARG A 76 -0.86 -16.72 -8.14
#